data_AF-A0A356V544-F1
#
_entry.id   AF-A0A356V544-F1
#
_cell.length_a   1.000
_cell.length_b   1.000
_cell.length_c   1.000
_cell.angle_alpha   90.00
_cell.angle_beta   90.00
_cell.angle_gamma   90.00
#
_symmetry.space_group_name_H-M   'P 1'
#
loop_
_entity.id
_entity.type
_entity.pdbx_description
1 polymer ?
#
loop_
_entity_poly.entity_id
_entity_poly.type
_entity_poly.pdbx_seq_one_letter_code
_entity_poly.pdbx_strand_id
1 'polypeptide(L)' 'RLMVDLAQQYPVYGWEKNAGYPTAVHLKALQELGVTPHHRRSFKPVHKML' A
#
# COMPACT_ATOMS: atom_id res chain seq x y z
N ARG A 1 4.56 -8.78 -12.00
CA ARG A 1 3.40 -9.59 -11.59
C ARG A 1 3.20 -9.60 -10.08
N LEU A 2 4.27 -9.57 -9.27
CA LEU A 2 4.22 -9.47 -7.80
C LEU A 2 3.10 -8.56 -7.22
N MET A 3 2.95 -7.32 -7.71
CA MET A 3 1.94 -6.40 -7.18
C MET A 3 0.49 -6.83 -7.44
N VAL A 4 0.24 -7.57 -8.52
CA VAL A 4 -1.09 -8.14 -8.82
C VAL A 4 -1.38 -9.31 -7.88
N ASP A 5 -0.39 -10.14 -7.57
CA ASP A 5 -0.55 -11.26 -6.63
C ASP A 5 -0.77 -10.74 -5.21
N LEU A 6 -0.02 -9.71 -4.81
CA LEU A 6 -0.22 -9.04 -3.53
C LEU A 6 -1.59 -8.34 -3.44
N ALA A 7 -2.10 -7.78 -4.53
CA ALA A 7 -3.44 -7.20 -4.55
C ALA A 7 -4.55 -8.23 -4.30
N GLN A 8 -4.34 -9.52 -4.60
CA GLN A 8 -5.31 -10.55 -4.25
C GLN A 8 -5.40 -10.75 -2.73
N GLN A 9 -4.29 -10.59 -2.01
CA GLN A 9 -4.22 -10.70 -0.55
C GLN A 9 -4.58 -9.37 0.15
N TYR A 10 -4.32 -8.24 -0.52
CA TYR A 10 -4.44 -6.89 0.00
C TYR A 10 -5.23 -5.98 -0.99
N PRO A 11 -6.49 -6.31 -1.33
CA PRO A 11 -7.22 -5.66 -2.44
C PRO A 11 -7.49 -4.17 -2.21
N VAL A 12 -7.59 -3.77 -0.94
CA VAL A 12 -7.86 -2.40 -0.50
C VAL A 12 -6.78 -1.39 -0.89
N TYR A 13 -5.53 -1.81 -1.08
CA TYR A 13 -4.43 -0.91 -1.42
C TYR A 13 -4.32 -0.61 -2.92
N GLY A 14 -5.08 -1.31 -3.78
CA GLY A 14 -5.15 -1.05 -5.22
C GLY A 14 -3.86 -1.33 -5.99
N TRP A 15 -3.01 -2.22 -5.49
CA TRP A 15 -1.69 -2.52 -6.06
C TRP A 15 -1.72 -3.11 -7.46
N GLU A 16 -2.85 -3.71 -7.86
CA GLU A 16 -3.08 -4.18 -9.22
C GLU A 16 -3.13 -3.04 -10.25
N LYS A 17 -3.43 -1.82 -9.80
CA LYS A 17 -3.47 -0.61 -10.65
C LYS A 17 -2.30 0.33 -10.39
N ASN A 18 -1.96 0.54 -9.12
CA ASN A 18 -0.97 1.55 -8.74
C ASN A 18 0.43 0.99 -8.50
N ALA A 19 0.63 -0.34 -8.49
CA ALA A 19 1.92 -0.99 -8.30
C ALA A 19 2.73 -0.49 -7.07
N GLY A 20 2.06 -0.03 -6.02
CA GLY A 20 2.69 0.48 -4.79
C GLY A 20 2.98 1.98 -4.79
N TYR A 21 2.67 2.71 -5.86
CA TYR A 21 2.77 4.18 -5.87
C TYR A 21 1.68 4.82 -4.97
N PRO A 22 1.96 5.98 -4.35
CA PRO A 22 1.08 6.61 -3.36
C PRO A 22 -0.09 7.36 -4.01
N THR A 23 -0.98 6.61 -4.66
CA THR A 23 -2.23 7.16 -5.21
C THR A 23 -3.23 7.47 -4.08
N ALA A 24 -4.26 8.27 -4.37
CA ALA A 24 -5.29 8.59 -3.38
C ALA A 24 -5.93 7.34 -2.75
N VAL A 25 -6.17 6.30 -3.56
CA VAL A 25 -6.69 4.99 -3.08
C VAL A 25 -5.72 4.34 -2.09
N HIS A 26 -4.43 4.29 -2.45
CA HIS A 26 -3.41 3.68 -1.62
C HIS A 26 -3.22 4.43 -0.29
N LEU A 27 -3.14 5.76 -0.34
CA LEU A 27 -2.98 6.59 0.84
C LEU A 27 -4.20 6.49 1.79
N LYS A 28 -5.41 6.42 1.22
CA LYS A 28 -6.62 6.20 2.01
C LYS A 28 -6.61 4.84 2.70
N ALA A 29 -6.27 3.77 1.97
CA ALA A 29 -6.16 2.42 2.55
C ALA A 29 -5.10 2.35 3.67
N LEU A 30 -3.97 3.04 3.49
CA LEU A 30 -2.94 3.18 4.52
C LEU A 30 -3.45 3.88 5.79
N GLN A 31 -4.31 4.89 5.64
CA GLN A 31 -4.91 5.60 6.78
C GLN A 31 -5.98 4.76 7.49
N GLU A 32 -6.76 3.98 6.75
CA GLU A 32 -7.89 3.21 7.28
C GLU A 32 -7.45 1.86 7.89
N LEU A 33 -6.49 1.18 7.27
CA LEU A 33 -6.10 -0.21 7.62
C LEU A 33 -4.65 -0.33 8.08
N GLY A 34 -3.87 0.75 7.99
CA GLY A 34 -2.48 0.77 8.42
C GLY A 34 -1.51 0.17 7.40
N VAL A 35 -0.26 0.05 7.83
CA VAL A 35 0.86 -0.45 7.01
C VAL A 35 0.95 -1.97 7.07
N THR A 36 1.38 -2.60 5.96
CA THR A 36 1.64 -4.05 5.87
C THR A 36 3.14 -4.35 5.83
N PRO A 37 3.58 -5.62 6.02
CA PRO A 37 4.99 -5.99 5.89
C PRO A 37 5.61 -5.69 4.52
N HIS A 38 4.79 -5.57 3.46
CA HIS A 38 5.25 -5.25 2.11
C HIS A 38 5.50 -3.75 1.89
N HIS A 39 5.06 -2.90 2.83
CA HIS A 39 5.32 -1.46 2.75
C HIS A 39 6.76 -1.13 3.16
N ARG A 40 7.39 -0.25 2.37
CA ARG A 40 8.73 0.24 2.67
C ARG A 40 8.67 1.25 3.80
N ARG A 41 9.05 0.82 5.01
CA ARG A 41 9.02 1.65 6.22
C ARG A 41 9.84 2.94 6.16
N SER A 42 10.90 2.97 5.34
CA SER A 42 11.71 4.18 5.14
C SER A 42 11.04 5.24 4.25
N PHE A 43 9.94 4.93 3.58
CA PHE A 43 9.24 5.89 2.73
C PHE A 43 8.40 6.83 3.57
N LYS A 44 8.51 8.14 3.29
CA LYS A 44 7.93 9.22 4.10
C LYS A 44 6.45 9.01 4.49
N PRO A 45 5.53 8.55 3.62
CA PRO A 45 4.14 8.30 4.04
C PRO A 45 4.04 7.19 5.07
N VAL A 46 4.78 6.09 4.87
CA VAL A 46 4.78 4.90 5.73
C VAL A 46 5.48 5.18 7.06
N HIS A 47 6.62 5.86 7.03
CA HIS A 47 7.37 6.25 8.23
C HIS A 47 6.56 7.13 9.17
N LYS A 48 5.69 7.99 8.64
CA LYS A 48 4.84 8.88 9.45
C LYS A 48 3.68 8.16 10.15
N MET A 49 3.38 6.92 9.75
CA MET A 49 2.28 6.11 10.27
C MET A 49 2.75 5.06 11.28
N LEU A 50 4.07 4.98 11.51
CA LEU A 50 4.74 4.13 12.50
C LEU A 50 5.17 5.01 13.69
#